data_AF-A0A818N6R1-F1
#
_entry.id   AF-A0A818N6R1-F1
#
_cell.length_a   1.000
_cell.length_b   1.000
_cell.length_c   1.000
_cell.angle_alpha   90.00
_cell.angle_beta   90.00
_cell.angle_gamma   90.00
#
_symmetry.space_group_name_H-M   'P 1'
#
loop_
_entity.id
_entity.type
_entity.pdbx_description
1 polymer ?
#
loop_
_entity_poly.entity_id
_entity_poly.type
_entity_poly.pdbx_seq_one_letter_code
_entity_poly.pdbx_strand_id
1 'polypeptide(L)'
;MGSEATQLYRKILNNLRNEISHICVLNACSHSGLLQEAWSIFNDIPFKTERIFTMMVDCLSRLFLFDETQNLISEYEKTNKTRVIMYTSLLSGVRNNRNRYLSEKIFNRMKSLFPDQKQDLVAGVILLSNIYSSVREHELATTFRYNQIKYLGKHVKLGLS
;
A
#
# COMPACT_ATOMS: atom_id res chain seq x y z
N MET A 1 3.19 -11.31 19.42
CA MET A 1 3.40 -9.93 18.93
C MET A 1 2.10 -9.24 18.52
N GLY A 2 1.42 -9.61 17.41
CA GLY A 2 0.18 -8.93 16.98
C GLY A 2 -0.97 -8.96 17.97
N SER A 3 -1.31 -10.15 18.50
CA SER A 3 -2.42 -10.32 19.45
C SER A 3 -2.13 -9.65 20.81
N GLU A 4 -0.86 -9.58 21.22
CA GLU A 4 -0.47 -8.84 22.43
C GLU A 4 -0.62 -7.33 22.22
N ALA A 5 -0.25 -6.83 21.03
CA ALA A 5 -0.43 -5.42 20.68
C ALA A 5 -1.91 -5.03 20.69
N THR A 6 -2.81 -5.87 20.18
CA THR A 6 -4.26 -5.59 20.21
C THR A 6 -4.82 -5.62 21.64
N GLN A 7 -4.36 -6.54 22.49
CA GLN A 7 -4.72 -6.58 23.90
C GLN A 7 -4.25 -5.33 24.67
N LEU A 8 -2.99 -4.92 24.49
CA LEU A 8 -2.45 -3.72 25.12
C LEU A 8 -3.18 -2.47 24.64
N TYR A 9 -3.43 -2.37 23.34
CA TYR A 9 -4.19 -1.27 22.76
C TYR A 9 -5.60 -1.15 23.36
N ARG A 10 -6.30 -2.28 23.54
CA ARG A 10 -7.63 -2.31 24.17
C ARG A 10 -7.62 -1.87 25.64
N LYS A 11 -6.50 -2.01 26.35
CA LYS A 11 -6.34 -1.51 27.72
C LYS A 11 -6.14 0.01 27.80
N ILE A 12 -5.76 0.67 26.70
CA ILE A 12 -5.68 2.14 26.67
C ILE A 12 -7.10 2.70 26.74
N LEU A 13 -7.34 3.60 27.70
CA LEU A 13 -8.61 4.32 27.83
C LEU A 13 -8.96 5.01 26.51
N ASN A 14 -10.22 4.94 26.09
CA ASN A 14 -10.65 5.43 24.77
C ASN A 14 -10.26 6.89 24.50
N ASN A 15 -10.32 7.76 25.52
CA ASN A 15 -9.95 9.17 25.44
C ASN A 15 -8.43 9.43 25.38
N LEU A 16 -7.59 8.42 25.65
CA LEU A 16 -6.14 8.50 25.57
C LEU A 16 -5.57 7.88 24.28
N ARG A 17 -6.42 7.22 23.48
CA ARG A 17 -6.02 6.72 22.17
C ARG A 17 -5.84 7.89 21.21
N ASN A 18 -4.74 7.87 20.47
CA ASN A 18 -4.39 8.88 19.48
C ASN A 18 -3.98 8.22 18.15
N GLU A 19 -3.76 9.03 17.11
CA GLU A 19 -3.40 8.57 15.77
C GLU A 19 -2.21 7.59 15.78
N ILE A 20 -1.19 7.87 16.59
CA ILE A 20 -0.01 7.00 16.69
C ILE A 20 -0.40 5.63 17.23
N SER A 21 -1.17 5.57 18.32
CA SER A 21 -1.63 4.29 18.89
C SER A 21 -2.48 3.48 17.90
N HIS A 22 -3.33 4.15 17.11
CA HIS A 22 -4.14 3.52 16.05
C HIS A 22 -3.26 2.93 14.95
N ILE A 23 -2.30 3.70 14.44
CA ILE A 23 -1.37 3.25 13.40
C ILE A 23 -0.54 2.07 13.90
N CYS A 24 0.00 2.15 15.12
CA CYS A 24 0.81 1.07 15.69
C CYS A 24 0.05 -0.24 15.78
N VAL A 25 -1.20 -0.22 16.29
CA VAL A 25 -1.98 -1.46 16.43
C VAL A 25 -2.44 -1.99 15.08
N LEU A 26 -2.84 -1.14 14.13
CA LEU A 26 -3.21 -1.56 12.77
C LEU A 26 -2.02 -2.16 12.03
N ASN A 27 -0.82 -1.59 12.19
CA ASN A 27 0.41 -2.14 11.63
C ASN A 27 0.74 -3.51 12.25
N ALA A 28 0.60 -3.66 13.57
CA ALA A 28 0.78 -4.94 14.23
C ALA A 28 -0.21 -6.01 13.73
N CYS A 29 -1.47 -5.63 13.47
CA CYS A 29 -2.46 -6.51 12.88
C CYS A 29 -2.10 -6.90 11.44
N SER A 30 -1.69 -5.92 10.62
CA SER A 30 -1.23 -6.11 9.24
C SER A 30 -0.10 -7.15 9.16
N HIS A 31 0.94 -6.99 9.99
CA HIS A 31 2.09 -7.91 10.02
C HIS A 31 1.75 -9.29 10.58
N SER A 32 0.71 -9.41 11.40
CA SER A 32 0.34 -10.67 12.07
C SER A 32 -0.86 -11.36 11.41
N GLY A 33 -1.39 -10.81 10.33
CA GLY A 33 -2.57 -11.33 9.63
C GLY A 33 -3.88 -11.29 10.44
N LEU A 34 -3.98 -10.39 11.41
CA LEU A 34 -5.14 -10.26 12.30
C LEU A 34 -6.22 -9.36 11.68
N LEU A 35 -6.86 -9.85 10.62
CA LEU A 35 -7.81 -9.07 9.81
C LEU A 35 -9.05 -8.64 10.59
N GLN A 36 -9.61 -9.54 11.39
CA GLN A 36 -10.84 -9.26 12.14
C GLN A 36 -10.60 -8.16 13.18
N GLU A 37 -9.47 -8.23 13.87
CA GLU A 37 -9.03 -7.23 14.83
C GLU A 37 -8.71 -5.91 14.15
N ALA A 38 -8.06 -5.93 12.98
CA ALA A 38 -7.79 -4.72 12.19
C ALA A 38 -9.09 -4.00 11.83
N TRP A 39 -10.10 -4.71 11.32
CA TRP A 39 -11.41 -4.12 10.98
C TRP A 39 -12.16 -3.62 12.22
N SER A 40 -12.19 -4.39 13.30
CA SER A 40 -12.80 -3.98 14.56
C SER A 40 -12.19 -2.67 15.05
N ILE A 41 -10.86 -2.61 15.14
CA ILE A 41 -10.16 -1.40 15.60
C ILE A 41 -10.39 -0.25 14.62
N PHE A 42 -10.24 -0.49 13.31
CA PHE A 42 -10.44 0.54 12.28
C PHE A 42 -11.83 1.17 12.40
N ASN A 43 -12.87 0.35 12.53
CA ASN A 43 -14.25 0.82 12.64
C ASN A 43 -14.49 1.65 13.92
N ASP A 44 -13.87 1.26 15.03
CA ASP A 44 -13.95 1.97 16.32
C ASP A 44 -13.25 3.35 16.32
N ILE A 45 -12.41 3.66 15.34
CA ILE A 45 -11.74 4.96 15.25
C ILE A 45 -12.75 6.04 14.80
N PRO A 46 -13.01 7.08 15.62
CA PRO A 46 -14.01 8.10 15.29
C PRO A 46 -13.56 9.00 14.13
N PHE A 47 -12.27 9.37 14.10
CA PHE A 47 -11.69 10.23 13.07
C PHE A 47 -10.55 9.50 12.37
N LYS A 48 -10.82 9.03 11.16
CA LYS A 48 -9.86 8.27 10.35
C LYS A 48 -9.09 9.23 9.46
N THR A 49 -7.81 9.41 9.74
CA THR A 49 -6.90 10.17 8.89
C THR A 49 -6.51 9.35 7.65
N GLU A 50 -5.94 10.03 6.66
CA GLU A 50 -5.32 9.39 5.49
C GLU A 50 -4.33 8.28 5.87
N ARG A 51 -3.54 8.49 6.94
CA ARG A 51 -2.57 7.51 7.42
C ARG A 51 -3.26 6.26 7.95
N ILE A 52 -4.34 6.43 8.71
CA ILE A 52 -5.14 5.32 9.23
C ILE A 52 -5.77 4.52 8.08
N PHE A 53 -6.32 5.18 7.05
CA PHE A 53 -6.79 4.51 5.84
C PHE A 53 -5.66 3.76 5.12
N THR A 54 -4.49 4.38 4.99
CA THR A 54 -3.32 3.76 4.34
C THR A 54 -2.86 2.49 5.06
N MET A 55 -2.94 2.44 6.40
CA MET A 55 -2.62 1.23 7.17
C MET A 55 -3.63 0.11 6.93
N MET A 56 -4.92 0.44 6.82
CA MET A 56 -5.94 -0.56 6.50
C MET A 56 -5.79 -1.08 5.06
N VAL A 57 -5.47 -0.20 4.11
CA VAL A 57 -5.11 -0.58 2.73
C VAL A 57 -3.90 -1.52 2.73
N ASP A 58 -2.81 -1.20 3.43
CA ASP A 58 -1.64 -2.08 3.54
C ASP A 58 -2.00 -3.46 4.13
N CYS A 59 -2.83 -3.48 5.19
CA CYS A 59 -3.31 -4.72 5.81
C CYS A 59 -4.05 -5.63 4.82
N LEU A 60 -5.06 -5.10 4.13
CA LEU A 60 -5.84 -5.84 3.14
C LEU A 60 -4.96 -6.32 1.97
N SER A 61 -4.06 -5.45 1.51
CA SER A 61 -3.16 -5.73 0.38
C SER A 61 -2.22 -6.89 0.67
N ARG A 62 -1.66 -6.97 1.89
CA ARG A 62 -0.78 -8.07 2.32
C ARG A 62 -1.50 -9.40 2.48
N LEU A 63 -2.79 -9.34 2.78
CA LEU A 63 -3.67 -10.50 2.89
C LEU A 63 -4.28 -10.91 1.55
N PHE A 64 -3.88 -10.26 0.46
CA PHE A 64 -4.36 -10.52 -0.90
C PHE A 64 -5.87 -10.28 -1.09
N LEU A 65 -6.46 -9.43 -0.25
CA LEU A 65 -7.86 -9.03 -0.30
C LEU A 65 -8.03 -7.82 -1.22
N PHE A 66 -7.83 -8.06 -2.52
CA PHE A 66 -7.71 -6.98 -3.51
C PHE A 66 -9.03 -6.24 -3.77
N ASP A 67 -10.14 -6.96 -3.76
CA ASP A 67 -11.46 -6.36 -4.00
C ASP A 67 -11.84 -5.46 -2.82
N GLU A 68 -11.61 -5.92 -1.59
CA GLU A 68 -11.78 -5.14 -0.37
C GLU A 68 -10.85 -3.93 -0.33
N THR A 69 -9.60 -4.10 -0.78
CA THR A 69 -8.65 -3.00 -0.86
C THR A 69 -9.12 -1.93 -1.84
N GLN A 70 -9.57 -2.33 -3.04
CA GLN A 70 -10.08 -1.40 -4.05
C GLN A 70 -11.34 -0.70 -3.56
N ASN A 71 -12.26 -1.43 -2.95
CA ASN A 71 -13.47 -0.86 -2.36
C ASN A 71 -13.12 0.18 -1.29
N LEU A 72 -12.17 -0.12 -0.39
CA LEU A 72 -11.75 0.82 0.65
C LEU A 72 -11.12 2.10 0.07
N ILE A 73 -10.31 1.98 -0.98
CA ILE A 73 -9.75 3.13 -1.69
C ILE A 73 -10.87 3.94 -2.34
N SER A 74 -11.82 3.29 -3.02
CA SER A 74 -12.97 3.96 -3.65
C SER A 74 -13.88 4.64 -2.62
N GLU A 75 -14.10 4.05 -1.45
CA GLU A 75 -14.82 4.71 -0.35
C GLU A 75 -14.07 5.96 0.13
N TYR A 76 -12.76 5.90 0.27
CA TYR A 76 -11.95 7.06 0.62
C TYR A 76 -12.03 8.18 -0.43
N GLU A 77 -12.07 7.82 -1.73
CA GLU A 77 -12.18 8.74 -2.87
C GLU A 77 -13.49 9.53 -2.91
N LYS A 78 -14.57 9.01 -2.33
CA LYS A 78 -15.87 9.71 -2.32
C LYS A 78 -15.82 11.04 -1.57
N THR A 79 -14.97 11.15 -0.55
CA THR A 79 -14.90 12.33 0.32
C THR A 79 -13.52 12.97 0.38
N ASN A 80 -12.48 12.30 -0.14
CA ASN A 80 -11.10 12.78 -0.08
C ASN A 80 -10.36 12.55 -1.40
N LYS A 81 -9.30 13.33 -1.66
CA LYS A 81 -8.37 13.02 -2.75
C LYS A 81 -7.45 11.88 -2.31
N THR A 82 -7.39 10.81 -3.11
CA THR A 82 -6.42 9.73 -2.90
C THR A 82 -4.99 10.21 -3.04
N ARG A 83 -4.08 9.49 -2.39
CA ARG A 83 -2.65 9.73 -2.45
C ARG A 83 -1.92 8.55 -3.04
N VAL A 84 -0.77 8.83 -3.67
CA VAL A 84 0.10 7.82 -4.27
C VAL A 84 0.43 6.71 -3.27
N ILE A 85 0.62 7.03 -1.98
CA ILE A 85 0.98 6.05 -0.94
C ILE A 85 -0.04 4.93 -0.78
N MET A 86 -1.35 5.19 -0.93
CA MET A 86 -2.38 4.15 -0.81
C MET A 86 -2.25 3.11 -1.94
N TYR A 87 -2.04 3.59 -3.17
CA TYR A 87 -1.80 2.71 -4.31
C TYR A 87 -0.44 2.01 -4.24
N THR A 88 0.58 2.67 -3.67
CA THR A 88 1.88 2.03 -3.40
C THR A 88 1.75 0.86 -2.40
N SER A 89 0.94 1.03 -1.34
CA SER A 89 0.62 -0.06 -0.41
C SER A 89 -0.10 -1.22 -1.10
N LEU A 90 -1.10 -0.91 -1.93
CA LEU A 90 -1.80 -1.90 -2.76
C LEU A 90 -0.84 -2.67 -3.68
N LEU A 91 0.01 -1.96 -4.41
CA LEU A 91 0.99 -2.55 -5.32
C LEU A 91 2.01 -3.44 -4.56
N SER A 92 2.42 -3.04 -3.36
CA SER A 92 3.32 -3.81 -2.49
C SER A 92 2.71 -5.14 -2.07
N GLY A 93 1.42 -5.18 -1.75
CA GLY A 93 0.70 -6.41 -1.43
C GLY A 93 0.59 -7.35 -2.63
N VAL A 94 0.20 -6.83 -3.80
CA VAL A 94 0.07 -7.61 -5.05
C VAL A 94 1.40 -8.22 -5.49
N ARG A 95 2.51 -7.48 -5.30
CA ARG A 95 3.86 -8.00 -5.58
C ARG A 95 4.13 -9.31 -4.87
N ASN A 96 3.72 -9.46 -3.61
CA ASN A 96 3.97 -10.68 -2.85
C ASN A 96 3.23 -11.90 -3.44
N ASN A 97 2.16 -11.67 -4.20
CA ASN A 97 1.44 -12.69 -4.96
C ASN A 97 2.03 -12.97 -6.36
N ARG A 98 3.10 -12.25 -6.75
CA ARG A 98 3.73 -12.32 -8.08
C ARG A 98 2.77 -12.13 -9.26
N ASN A 99 1.62 -11.47 -9.04
CA ASN A 99 0.64 -11.23 -10.08
C ASN A 99 1.05 -10.02 -10.94
N ARG A 100 1.82 -10.27 -12.00
CA ARG A 100 2.32 -9.24 -12.92
C ARG A 100 1.19 -8.41 -13.52
N TYR A 101 0.17 -9.06 -14.06
CA TYR A 101 -0.94 -8.39 -14.74
C TYR A 101 -1.67 -7.39 -13.83
N LEU A 102 -2.00 -7.81 -12.60
CA LEU A 102 -2.67 -6.94 -11.64
C LEU A 102 -1.76 -5.78 -11.21
N SER A 103 -0.47 -6.06 -11.02
CA SER A 103 0.52 -5.04 -10.65
C SER A 103 0.67 -3.96 -11.73
N GLU A 104 0.74 -4.36 -13.00
CA GLU A 104 0.77 -3.42 -14.13
C GLU A 104 -0.51 -2.59 -14.22
N LYS A 105 -1.68 -3.22 -14.03
CA LYS A 105 -2.98 -2.54 -14.02
C LYS A 105 -3.02 -1.45 -12.94
N ILE A 106 -2.58 -1.77 -11.72
CA ILE A 106 -2.53 -0.82 -10.60
C ILE A 106 -1.58 0.34 -10.89
N PHE A 107 -0.37 0.06 -11.39
CA PHE A 107 0.58 1.12 -11.69
C PHE A 107 0.15 2.00 -12.87
N ASN A 108 -0.51 1.44 -13.88
CA ASN A 108 -1.11 2.23 -14.95
C ASN A 108 -2.22 3.14 -14.41
N ARG A 109 -3.03 2.65 -13.47
CA ARG A 109 -4.00 3.48 -12.74
C ARG A 109 -3.31 4.59 -11.95
N MET A 110 -2.22 4.31 -11.24
CA MET A 110 -1.43 5.33 -10.53
C MET A 110 -0.95 6.44 -11.47
N LYS A 111 -0.40 6.10 -12.64
CA LYS A 111 0.03 7.11 -13.64
C LYS A 111 -1.14 7.98 -14.12
N SER A 112 -2.32 7.38 -14.31
CA SER A 112 -3.51 8.13 -14.73
C SER A 112 -4.06 9.06 -13.65
N LEU A 113 -3.97 8.65 -12.38
CA LEU A 113 -4.46 9.42 -11.24
C LEU A 113 -3.49 10.51 -10.78
N PHE A 114 -2.19 10.26 -10.94
CA PHE A 114 -1.14 11.12 -10.41
C PHE A 114 -0.14 11.55 -11.51
N PRO A 115 -0.60 12.12 -12.63
CA PRO A 115 0.26 12.45 -13.77
C PRO A 115 1.38 13.44 -13.42
N ASP A 116 1.14 14.31 -12.44
CA ASP A 116 2.07 15.36 -12.01
C ASP A 116 2.97 14.94 -10.83
N GLN A 117 2.70 13.80 -10.17
CA GLN A 117 3.45 13.33 -8.99
C GLN A 117 4.49 12.27 -9.36
N LYS A 118 5.26 12.51 -10.41
CA LYS A 118 6.22 11.53 -10.96
C LYS A 118 7.24 11.03 -9.93
N GLN A 119 7.70 11.88 -9.02
CA GLN A 119 8.66 11.48 -7.98
C GLN A 119 8.05 10.45 -7.02
N ASP A 120 6.78 10.59 -6.66
CA ASP A 120 6.09 9.67 -5.75
C ASP A 120 5.82 8.31 -6.42
N LEU A 121 5.72 8.27 -7.75
CA LEU A 121 5.56 7.03 -8.53
C LEU A 121 6.82 6.16 -8.58
N VAL A 122 7.99 6.67 -8.19
CA VAL A 122 9.27 5.93 -8.19
C VAL A 122 9.18 4.65 -7.38
N ALA A 123 8.53 4.69 -6.21
CA ALA A 123 8.33 3.51 -5.37
C ALA A 123 7.55 2.42 -6.11
N GLY A 124 6.53 2.80 -6.88
CA GLY A 124 5.75 1.86 -7.70
C GLY A 124 6.58 1.24 -8.84
N VAL A 125 7.48 2.00 -9.45
CA VAL A 125 8.41 1.48 -10.47
C VAL A 125 9.35 0.44 -9.88
N ILE A 126 9.91 0.70 -8.69
CA ILE A 126 10.79 -0.24 -7.99
C ILE A 126 10.03 -1.54 -7.66
N LEU A 127 8.79 -1.43 -7.18
CA LEU A 127 7.96 -2.60 -6.87
C LEU A 127 7.69 -3.46 -8.11
N LEU A 128 7.29 -2.84 -9.23
CA LEU A 128 7.08 -3.56 -10.49
C LEU A 128 8.35 -4.22 -11.03
N SER A 129 9.44 -3.49 -10.99
CA SER A 129 10.76 -3.96 -11.40
C SER A 129 11.17 -5.25 -10.67
N ASN A 130 10.88 -5.33 -9.38
CA ASN A 130 11.12 -6.54 -8.58
C ASN A 130 10.20 -7.70 -9.00
N ILE A 131 8.95 -7.42 -9.38
CA ILE A 131 8.01 -8.44 -9.88
C ILE A 131 8.54 -9.07 -11.17
N TYR A 132 8.90 -8.26 -12.18
CA TYR A 132 9.45 -8.78 -13.44
C TYR A 132 10.72 -9.63 -13.20
N SER A 133 11.62 -9.16 -12.33
CA SER A 133 12.81 -9.93 -11.94
C SER A 133 12.45 -11.27 -11.26
N SER A 134 11.37 -11.33 -10.46
CA SER A 134 10.95 -12.54 -9.75
C SER A 134 10.30 -13.62 -10.63
N VAL A 135 9.85 -13.25 -11.84
CA VAL A 135 9.20 -14.15 -12.82
C VAL A 135 10.23 -14.72 -13.81
N ARG A 136 11.54 -14.50 -13.60
CA ARG A 136 12.66 -14.89 -14.50
C ARG A 136 12.60 -14.25 -15.90
N GLU A 137 11.81 -13.20 -16.07
CA GLU A 137 11.74 -12.40 -17.29
C GLU A 137 12.70 -11.21 -17.23
N HIS A 138 14.00 -11.50 -17.11
CA HIS A 138 15.04 -10.49 -16.85
C HIS A 138 15.14 -9.40 -17.94
N GLU A 139 14.89 -9.73 -19.20
CA GLU A 139 14.90 -8.78 -20.31
C GLU A 139 13.71 -7.80 -20.28
N LEU A 140 12.51 -8.29 -19.94
CA LEU A 140 11.32 -7.45 -19.77
C LEU A 140 11.48 -6.52 -18.56
N ALA A 141 12.10 -7.01 -17.49
CA ALA A 141 12.40 -6.22 -16.29
C ALA A 141 13.34 -5.03 -16.62
N THR A 142 14.31 -5.24 -17.52
CA THR A 142 15.29 -4.23 -17.94
C THR A 142 14.64 -3.20 -18.88
N THR A 143 13.88 -3.69 -19.86
CA THR A 143 13.12 -2.84 -20.80
C THR A 143 12.09 -1.98 -20.08
N PHE A 144 11.36 -2.56 -19.11
CA PHE A 144 10.39 -1.84 -18.29
C PHE A 144 11.07 -0.73 -17.49
N ARG A 145 12.14 -1.05 -16.75
CA ARG A 145 12.93 -0.06 -15.98
C ARG A 145 13.41 1.09 -16.87
N TYR A 146 13.96 0.78 -18.04
CA TYR A 146 14.44 1.77 -18.99
C TYR A 146 13.33 2.72 -19.47
N ASN A 147 12.16 2.16 -19.83
CA ASN A 147 11.00 2.96 -20.25
C ASN A 147 10.45 3.83 -19.11
N GLN A 148 10.48 3.35 -17.86
CA GLN A 148 10.04 4.14 -16.72
C GLN A 148 11.03 5.26 -16.35
N ILE A 149 12.34 5.05 -16.46
CA ILE A 149 13.34 6.11 -16.26
C ILE A 149 13.12 7.25 -17.27
N LYS A 150 12.84 6.92 -18.53
CA LYS A 150 12.48 7.93 -19.55
C LYS A 150 11.21 8.69 -19.19
N TYR A 151 10.19 8.00 -18.70
CA TYR A 151 8.90 8.61 -18.32
C TYR A 151 9.00 9.52 -17.09
N LEU A 152 9.77 9.11 -16.08
CA LEU A 152 9.94 9.84 -14.82
C LEU A 152 10.97 10.99 -14.90
N GLY A 153 11.84 10.98 -15.91
CA GLY A 153 12.89 11.99 -16.11
C GLY A 153 14.25 11.57 -15.53
N LYS A 154 15.33 12.16 -16.06
CA LYS A 154 16.75 11.75 -15.87
C LYS A 154 17.31 11.74 -14.44
N HIS A 155 16.53 12.04 -13.41
CA HIS A 155 17.02 12.17 -12.02
C HIS A 155 16.70 10.98 -11.10
N VAL A 156 16.00 9.95 -11.59
CA VAL A 156 15.67 8.77 -10.78
C VAL A 156 16.78 7.72 -10.90
N LYS A 157 17.69 7.65 -9.92
CA LYS A 157 18.60 6.52 -9.75
C LYS A 157 17.80 5.31 -9.23
N LEU A 158 17.21 4.53 -10.14
CA LEU A 158 16.76 3.19 -9.81
C LEU A 158 18.03 2.35 -9.61
N GLY A 159 18.25 1.83 -8.41
CA GLY A 159 19.45 1.05 -8.06
C GLY A 159 19.74 -0.03 -9.10
N LEU A 160 20.80 0.17 -9.86
CA LEU A 160 21.39 -0.81 -10.78
C LEU A 160 22.47 -1.55 -9.97
N SER A 161 22.08 -2.67 -9.34
CA SER A 161 23.02 -3.64 -8.78
C SER A 161 22.46 -5.03 -9.00
#